data_AF-A0A1S4D6D4-F1
#
_entry.id   AF-A0A1S4D6D4-F1
#
_cell.length_a   1.000
_cell.length_b   1.000
_cell.length_c   1.000
_cell.angle_alpha   90.00
_cell.angle_beta   90.00
_cell.angle_gamma   90.00
#
_symmetry.space_group_name_H-M   'P 1'
#
loop_
_entity.id
_entity.type
_entity.pdbx_description
1 polymer ?
#
loop_
_entity_poly.entity_id
_entity_poly.type
_entity_poly.pdbx_seq_one_letter_code
_entity_poly.pdbx_strand_id
1 'polypeptide(L)'
;MISFKTSVYRCVAFYLCAVHTWLLYGLYVPDWEFTVSRTIELSIYKVKCSVRGDLGPACNSAGLIDRYILGVDHLYTKPVYRNLKECKGFNDDKIPQSFPSWCHAPFEPEGILGSVTAAVACIIGLQYGHILVQFQDHKERLYNWSILSFPLLFLGLFLAVTGVPLNKSLYTISYLLVTSAAAGITFCLLYVLVDICGWRRLMFVLEWMGKHSLGIFILIISNVAVILIQGFYWRDPHNNIVRWIVTRYVHK
;
A
#
# COMPACT_ATOMS: atom_id res chain seq x y z
N MET A 1 25.50 20.90 13.29
CA MET A 1 24.85 19.65 13.76
C MET A 1 23.60 19.28 12.96
N ILE A 2 22.70 20.23 12.65
CA ILE A 2 21.43 19.97 11.93
C ILE A 2 21.63 19.49 10.48
N SER A 3 22.51 20.17 9.71
CA SER A 3 22.83 19.75 8.32
C SER A 3 23.42 18.32 8.24
N PHE A 4 24.21 17.93 9.24
CA PHE A 4 24.82 16.59 9.32
C PHE A 4 23.75 15.50 9.51
N LYS A 5 22.76 15.72 10.39
CA LYS A 5 21.70 14.75 10.67
C LYS A 5 20.81 14.52 9.45
N THR A 6 20.47 15.60 8.73
CA THR A 6 19.74 15.55 7.45
C THR A 6 20.53 14.80 6.37
N SER A 7 21.85 14.96 6.33
CA SER A 7 22.72 14.22 5.42
C SER A 7 22.66 12.70 5.68
N VAL A 8 22.74 12.29 6.95
CA VAL A 8 22.67 10.87 7.34
C VAL A 8 21.34 10.24 6.89
N TYR A 9 20.20 10.91 7.12
CA TYR A 9 18.90 10.38 6.70
C TYR A 9 18.79 10.18 5.19
N ARG A 10 19.37 11.09 4.39
CA ARG A 10 19.43 10.96 2.93
C ARG A 10 20.29 9.78 2.49
N CYS A 11 21.46 9.59 3.13
CA CYS A 11 22.32 8.45 2.86
C CYS A 11 21.64 7.12 3.19
N VAL A 12 20.96 7.04 4.34
CA VAL A 12 20.19 5.86 4.75
C VAL A 12 19.06 5.57 3.76
N ALA A 13 18.28 6.59 3.36
CA ALA A 13 17.22 6.43 2.37
C ALA A 13 17.77 5.92 1.03
N PHE A 14 18.89 6.47 0.55
CA PHE A 14 19.52 6.01 -0.69
C PHE A 14 20.02 4.57 -0.59
N TYR A 15 20.65 4.21 0.53
CA TYR A 15 21.10 2.84 0.80
C TYR A 15 19.92 1.85 0.79
N LEU A 16 18.83 2.16 1.49
CA LEU A 16 17.63 1.32 1.53
C LEU A 16 16.99 1.17 0.14
N CYS A 17 16.92 2.25 -0.64
CA CYS A 17 16.46 2.19 -2.03
C CYS A 17 17.35 1.29 -2.89
N ALA A 18 18.68 1.39 -2.74
CA ALA A 18 19.63 0.57 -3.48
C ALA A 18 19.53 -0.92 -3.10
N VAL A 19 19.38 -1.23 -1.80
CA VAL A 19 19.13 -2.61 -1.33
C VAL A 19 17.81 -3.14 -1.89
N HIS A 20 16.75 -2.34 -1.85
CA HIS A 20 15.45 -2.73 -2.40
C HIS A 20 15.53 -3.03 -3.90
N THR A 21 16.14 -2.15 -4.71
CA THR A 21 16.27 -2.40 -6.16
C THR A 21 17.18 -3.57 -6.47
N TRP A 22 18.27 -3.73 -5.73
CA TRP A 22 19.17 -4.87 -5.88
C TRP A 22 18.45 -6.19 -5.59
N LEU A 23 17.66 -6.28 -4.51
CA LEU A 23 16.87 -7.46 -4.20
C LEU A 23 15.76 -7.69 -5.24
N LEU A 24 15.07 -6.62 -5.64
CA LEU A 24 13.94 -6.71 -6.55
C LEU A 24 14.35 -7.25 -7.93
N TYR A 25 15.46 -6.74 -8.48
CA TYR A 25 15.92 -7.09 -9.83
C TYR A 25 17.03 -8.15 -9.87
N GLY A 26 17.85 -8.27 -8.83
CA GLY A 26 19.02 -9.14 -8.81
C GLY A 26 18.73 -10.59 -8.44
N LEU A 27 17.69 -10.82 -7.63
CA LEU A 27 17.37 -12.15 -7.11
C LEU A 27 16.73 -13.05 -8.18
N TYR A 28 17.21 -14.29 -8.27
CA TYR A 28 16.64 -15.30 -9.16
C TYR A 28 15.45 -15.98 -8.50
N VAL A 29 14.34 -16.07 -9.23
CA VAL A 29 13.12 -16.70 -8.77
C VAL A 29 12.96 -18.07 -9.44
N PRO A 30 13.17 -19.17 -8.69
CA PRO A 30 12.97 -20.51 -9.22
C PRO A 30 11.48 -20.82 -9.37
N ASP A 31 11.18 -21.90 -10.08
CA ASP A 31 9.85 -22.49 -10.10
C ASP A 31 9.45 -22.91 -8.67
N TRP A 32 8.17 -22.72 -8.34
CA TRP A 32 7.65 -22.99 -7.00
C TRP A 32 6.26 -23.59 -7.09
N GLU A 33 5.83 -24.23 -6.01
CA GLU A 33 4.51 -24.86 -5.91
C GLU A 33 3.84 -24.49 -4.58
N PHE A 34 2.51 -24.51 -4.59
CA PHE A 34 1.71 -24.26 -3.40
C PHE A 34 0.46 -25.12 -3.38
N THR A 35 -0.03 -25.38 -2.18
CA THR A 35 -1.22 -26.17 -1.94
C THR A 35 -2.38 -25.29 -1.55
N VAL A 36 -3.53 -25.48 -2.20
CA VAL A 36 -4.79 -24.84 -1.80
C VAL A 36 -5.73 -25.94 -1.34
N SER A 37 -6.16 -25.84 -0.07
CA SER A 37 -7.18 -26.70 0.49
C SER A 37 -8.57 -26.18 0.14
N ARG A 38 -9.35 -26.96 -0.60
CA ARG A 38 -10.73 -26.62 -0.96
C ARG A 38 -11.64 -27.76 -0.55
N THR A 39 -12.42 -27.51 0.52
CA THR A 39 -13.49 -28.32 1.13
C THR A 39 -13.25 -29.82 1.36
N ILE A 40 -12.74 -30.60 0.38
CA ILE A 40 -12.37 -32.03 0.50
C ILE A 40 -11.13 -32.41 -0.36
N GLU A 41 -10.66 -31.57 -1.29
CA GLU A 41 -9.53 -31.89 -2.20
C GLU A 41 -8.31 -30.96 -2.00
N LEU A 42 -7.12 -31.55 -1.90
CA LEU A 42 -5.84 -30.85 -1.89
C LEU A 42 -5.38 -30.64 -3.33
N SER A 43 -5.47 -29.41 -3.82
CA SER A 43 -5.00 -29.04 -5.16
C SER A 43 -3.58 -28.47 -5.09
N ILE A 44 -2.65 -29.09 -5.82
CA ILE A 44 -1.26 -28.63 -5.93
C ILE A 44 -1.12 -27.81 -7.21
N TYR A 45 -0.74 -26.54 -7.07
CA TYR A 45 -0.50 -25.64 -8.19
C TYR A 45 1.00 -25.42 -8.36
N LYS A 46 1.50 -25.65 -9.58
CA LYS A 46 2.89 -25.39 -9.95
C LYS A 46 2.99 -24.10 -10.76
N VAL A 47 3.88 -23.21 -10.36
CA VAL A 47 4.15 -21.93 -11.03
C VAL A 47 5.54 -21.99 -11.63
N LYS A 48 5.61 -21.80 -12.95
CA LYS A 48 6.88 -21.71 -13.68
C LYS A 48 7.32 -20.27 -13.76
N CYS A 49 8.51 -19.97 -13.25
CA CYS A 49 9.09 -18.65 -13.18
C CYS A 49 10.43 -18.63 -13.88
N SER A 50 11.45 -19.23 -13.27
CA SER A 50 12.81 -19.34 -13.80
C SER A 50 13.38 -18.03 -14.39
N VAL A 51 13.07 -16.89 -13.76
CA VAL A 51 13.37 -15.53 -14.25
C VAL A 51 14.04 -14.66 -13.17
N ARG A 52 14.62 -13.54 -13.59
CA ARG A 52 15.13 -12.46 -12.72
C ARG A 52 14.40 -11.16 -13.04
N GLY A 53 14.16 -10.35 -12.02
CA GLY A 53 13.59 -9.01 -12.19
C GLY A 53 12.18 -8.97 -12.79
N ASP A 54 11.44 -10.09 -12.75
CA ASP A 54 10.03 -10.06 -13.11
C ASP A 54 9.24 -9.31 -12.04
N LEU A 55 8.34 -8.42 -12.49
CA LEU A 55 7.47 -7.62 -11.62
C LEU A 55 6.02 -8.10 -11.70
N GLY A 56 5.80 -9.25 -12.37
CA GLY A 56 4.53 -9.94 -12.42
C GLY A 56 4.07 -10.44 -11.06
N PRO A 57 2.81 -10.87 -10.94
CA PRO A 57 2.21 -11.25 -9.66
C PRO A 57 2.81 -12.51 -9.03
N ALA A 58 3.37 -13.41 -9.85
CA ALA A 58 3.73 -14.77 -9.43
C ALA A 58 5.24 -14.99 -9.24
N CYS A 59 6.05 -14.32 -10.07
CA CYS A 59 7.47 -14.59 -10.25
C CYS A 59 8.36 -13.44 -9.80
N ASN A 60 7.79 -12.49 -9.04
CA ASN A 60 8.57 -11.44 -8.40
C ASN A 60 9.39 -11.97 -7.22
N SER A 61 10.51 -11.29 -6.98
CA SER A 61 11.45 -11.61 -5.91
C SER A 61 10.94 -11.22 -4.52
N ALA A 62 10.07 -10.20 -4.41
CA ALA A 62 9.42 -9.83 -3.15
C ALA A 62 8.64 -11.01 -2.55
N GLY A 63 7.78 -11.63 -3.36
CA GLY A 63 7.01 -12.81 -2.98
C GLY A 63 7.89 -14.04 -2.72
N LEU A 64 9.05 -14.17 -3.38
CA LEU A 64 10.03 -15.20 -3.03
C LEU A 64 10.58 -14.98 -1.61
N ILE A 65 10.99 -13.76 -1.28
CA ILE A 65 11.51 -13.40 0.05
C ILE A 65 10.44 -13.65 1.12
N ASP A 66 9.21 -13.21 0.87
CA ASP A 66 8.11 -13.39 1.83
C ASP A 66 7.77 -14.88 2.02
N ARG A 67 7.70 -15.68 0.93
CA ARG A 67 7.51 -17.14 1.02
C ARG A 67 8.62 -17.83 1.81
N TYR A 68 9.87 -17.38 1.66
CA TYR A 68 11.02 -17.99 2.33
C TYR A 68 11.09 -17.63 3.81
N ILE A 69 10.83 -16.38 4.17
CA ILE A 69 10.98 -15.88 5.54
C ILE A 69 9.72 -16.07 6.37
N LEU A 70 8.55 -15.71 5.83
CA LEU A 70 7.27 -15.81 6.53
C LEU A 70 6.68 -17.21 6.42
N GLY A 71 6.95 -17.92 5.32
CA GLY A 71 6.31 -19.20 5.00
C GLY A 71 5.00 -19.00 4.22
N VAL A 72 4.67 -19.96 3.36
CA VAL A 72 3.50 -19.88 2.46
C VAL A 72 2.19 -19.79 3.23
N ASP A 73 2.09 -20.45 4.38
CA ASP A 73 0.87 -20.51 5.20
C ASP A 73 0.53 -19.17 5.88
N HIS A 74 1.52 -18.28 6.01
CA HIS A 74 1.36 -16.97 6.63
C HIS A 74 1.04 -15.86 5.63
N LEU A 75 1.08 -16.15 4.33
CA LEU A 75 0.82 -15.17 3.28
C LEU A 75 -0.67 -14.92 3.09
N TYR A 76 -1.02 -13.68 2.74
CA TYR A 76 -2.39 -13.31 2.49
C TYR A 76 -3.00 -14.08 1.30
N THR A 77 -4.10 -14.80 1.57
CA THR A 77 -4.73 -15.74 0.63
C THR A 77 -5.66 -15.09 -0.40
N LYS A 78 -5.97 -13.80 -0.24
CA LYS A 78 -6.87 -13.04 -1.13
C LYS A 78 -6.17 -11.84 -1.77
N PRO A 79 -5.02 -12.02 -2.45
CA PRO A 79 -4.27 -10.89 -2.98
C PRO A 79 -5.03 -10.17 -4.08
N VAL A 80 -4.67 -8.90 -4.30
CA VAL A 80 -5.29 -8.02 -5.32
C VAL A 80 -5.25 -8.64 -6.71
N TYR A 81 -4.22 -9.44 -7.00
CA TYR A 81 -4.04 -10.14 -8.27
C TYR A 81 -5.19 -11.09 -8.63
N ARG A 82 -5.93 -11.61 -7.64
CA ARG A 82 -7.14 -12.42 -7.89
C ARG A 82 -8.24 -11.62 -8.62
N ASN A 83 -8.22 -10.29 -8.51
CA ASN A 83 -9.18 -9.40 -9.17
C ASN A 83 -8.73 -8.95 -10.57
N LEU A 84 -7.57 -9.41 -11.04
CA LEU A 84 -7.12 -9.16 -12.41
C LEU A 84 -8.06 -9.79 -13.42
N LYS A 85 -8.10 -9.23 -14.64
CA LYS A 85 -8.96 -9.77 -15.71
C LYS A 85 -8.57 -11.20 -16.07
N GLU A 86 -7.30 -11.58 -15.97
CA GLU A 86 -6.86 -12.95 -16.23
C GLU A 86 -7.43 -13.96 -15.23
N CYS A 87 -7.83 -13.53 -14.03
CA CYS A 87 -8.41 -14.37 -12.99
C CYS A 87 -9.94 -14.17 -12.81
N LYS A 88 -10.53 -13.17 -13.48
CA LYS A 88 -11.98 -12.87 -13.44
C LYS A 88 -12.72 -13.81 -14.38
N GLY A 89 -13.57 -14.66 -13.81
CA GLY A 89 -14.29 -15.72 -14.53
C GLY A 89 -14.43 -17.00 -13.69
N PHE A 90 -13.68 -17.09 -12.59
CA PHE A 90 -13.84 -18.11 -11.58
C PHE A 90 -15.06 -17.81 -10.70
N ASN A 91 -16.27 -18.13 -11.20
CA ASN A 91 -17.39 -18.43 -10.31
C ASN A 91 -17.22 -19.89 -9.88
N ASP A 92 -17.41 -20.20 -8.59
CA ASP A 92 -17.02 -21.44 -7.89
C ASP A 92 -17.46 -22.79 -8.51
N ASP A 93 -18.18 -22.81 -9.63
CA ASP A 93 -18.88 -24.00 -10.11
C ASP A 93 -18.36 -24.64 -11.40
N LYS A 94 -17.47 -24.01 -12.17
CA LYS A 94 -16.82 -24.67 -13.33
C LYS A 94 -15.41 -24.16 -13.53
N ILE A 95 -14.44 -25.07 -13.64
CA ILE A 95 -13.04 -24.79 -13.96
C ILE A 95 -12.86 -24.87 -15.48
N PRO A 96 -12.86 -23.75 -16.23
CA PRO A 96 -12.19 -23.71 -17.52
C PRO A 96 -10.70 -23.97 -17.33
N GLN A 97 -10.14 -24.88 -18.11
CA GLN A 97 -8.73 -25.30 -18.12
C GLN A 97 -7.73 -24.21 -18.57
N SER A 98 -8.07 -22.92 -18.48
CA SER A 98 -7.28 -21.83 -19.07
C SER A 98 -6.95 -20.68 -18.10
N PHE A 99 -6.96 -20.93 -16.79
CA PHE A 99 -6.52 -19.92 -15.81
C PHE A 99 -5.05 -20.11 -15.43
N PRO A 100 -4.26 -19.04 -15.29
CA PRO A 100 -2.89 -19.14 -14.80
C PRO A 100 -2.86 -19.78 -13.40
N SER A 101 -1.92 -20.70 -13.18
CA SER A 101 -1.79 -21.42 -11.90
C SER A 101 -1.55 -20.48 -10.70
N TRP A 102 -1.04 -19.27 -10.95
CA TRP A 102 -0.78 -18.27 -9.94
C TRP A 102 -2.01 -17.46 -9.50
N CYS A 103 -3.20 -17.63 -10.10
CA CYS A 103 -4.40 -16.88 -9.66
C CYS A 103 -4.80 -17.13 -8.20
N HIS A 104 -4.41 -18.28 -7.64
CA HIS A 104 -4.60 -18.63 -6.23
C HIS A 104 -3.32 -18.50 -5.38
N ALA A 105 -2.22 -18.02 -5.97
CA ALA A 105 -0.97 -17.83 -5.26
C ALA A 105 -1.19 -16.86 -4.09
N PRO A 106 -0.85 -17.23 -2.86
CA PRO A 106 -0.90 -16.29 -1.75
C PRO A 106 0.24 -15.27 -1.92
N PHE A 107 -0.01 -14.03 -1.53
CA PHE A 107 0.94 -12.93 -1.72
C PHE A 107 0.73 -11.87 -0.65
N GLU A 108 1.83 -11.41 -0.04
CA GLU A 108 1.78 -10.41 1.03
C GLU A 108 1.98 -9.00 0.45
N PRO A 109 0.93 -8.16 0.39
CA PRO A 109 1.03 -6.80 -0.16
C PRO A 109 1.91 -5.85 0.68
N GLU A 110 2.10 -6.13 1.97
CA GLU A 110 2.94 -5.33 2.88
C GLU A 110 4.14 -6.17 3.36
N GLY A 111 4.73 -6.93 2.44
CA GLY A 111 5.82 -7.87 2.73
C GLY A 111 7.11 -7.20 3.20
N ILE A 112 8.14 -8.02 3.42
CA ILE A 112 9.42 -7.60 4.00
C ILE A 112 10.08 -6.54 3.12
N LEU A 113 10.05 -6.75 1.80
CA LEU A 113 10.64 -5.82 0.85
C LEU A 113 9.85 -4.50 0.75
N GLY A 114 8.53 -4.56 0.93
CA GLY A 114 7.65 -3.38 1.01
C GLY A 114 7.86 -2.58 2.29
N SER A 115 8.19 -3.24 3.40
CA SER A 115 8.54 -2.58 4.66
C SER A 115 9.79 -1.69 4.53
N VAL A 116 10.75 -2.09 3.69
CA VAL A 116 11.95 -1.27 3.40
C VAL A 116 11.58 0.04 2.72
N THR A 117 10.74 0.01 1.68
CA THR A 117 10.30 1.22 0.98
C THR A 117 9.32 2.05 1.82
N ALA A 118 8.51 1.41 2.66
CA ALA A 118 7.71 2.11 3.67
C ALA A 118 8.60 2.90 4.65
N ALA A 119 9.71 2.32 5.13
CA ALA A 119 10.67 3.04 5.98
C ALA A 119 11.27 4.25 5.25
N VAL A 120 11.60 4.12 3.96
CA VAL A 120 12.05 5.26 3.15
C VAL A 120 10.97 6.33 3.03
N ALA A 121 9.71 5.96 2.80
CA ALA A 121 8.59 6.89 2.78
C ALA A 121 8.47 7.66 4.10
N CYS A 122 8.64 6.98 5.24
CA CYS A 122 8.66 7.61 6.56
C CYS A 122 9.83 8.59 6.71
N ILE A 123 11.03 8.25 6.23
CA ILE A 123 12.20 9.15 6.26
C ILE A 123 11.92 10.42 5.43
N ILE A 124 11.32 10.26 4.24
CA ILE A 124 10.91 11.39 3.40
C ILE A 124 9.87 12.24 4.14
N GLY A 125 8.85 11.64 4.75
CA GLY A 125 7.85 12.34 5.56
C GLY A 125 8.46 13.11 6.73
N LEU A 126 9.43 12.51 7.43
CA LEU A 126 10.16 13.15 8.52
C LEU A 126 10.91 14.39 8.03
N GLN A 127 11.45 14.36 6.81
CA GLN A 127 12.07 15.54 6.19
C GLN A 127 11.09 16.69 6.00
N TYR A 128 9.85 16.42 5.56
CA TYR A 128 8.79 17.46 5.48
C TYR A 128 8.47 18.04 6.85
N GLY A 129 8.32 17.19 7.88
CA GLY A 129 8.07 17.62 9.25
C GLY A 129 9.23 18.42 9.85
N HIS A 130 10.47 18.05 9.54
CA HIS A 130 11.64 18.80 9.96
C HIS A 130 11.66 20.21 9.35
N ILE A 131 11.35 20.34 8.06
CA ILE A 131 11.23 21.65 7.38
C ILE A 131 10.12 22.50 8.04
N LEU A 132 9.00 21.90 8.43
CA LEU A 132 7.90 22.59 9.10
C LEU A 132 8.34 23.24 10.42
N VAL A 133 9.11 22.52 11.24
CA VAL A 133 9.56 22.99 12.56
C VAL A 133 10.71 23.99 12.43
N GLN A 134 11.62 23.79 11.47
CA GLN A 134 12.84 24.58 11.35
C GLN A 134 12.59 25.99 10.82
N PHE A 135 11.76 26.13 9.79
CA PHE A 135 11.49 27.43 9.17
C PHE A 135 10.22 28.03 9.76
N GLN A 136 10.22 29.30 10.10
CA GLN A 136 9.03 30.00 10.63
C GLN A 136 8.23 30.66 9.50
N ASP A 137 8.90 31.16 8.46
CA ASP A 137 8.28 31.85 7.35
C ASP A 137 7.51 30.91 6.41
N HIS A 138 6.28 31.28 6.07
CA HIS A 138 5.41 30.51 5.15
C HIS A 138 6.05 30.33 3.77
N LYS A 139 6.70 31.37 3.24
CA LYS A 139 7.34 31.33 1.92
C LYS A 139 8.51 30.36 1.89
N GLU A 140 9.33 30.35 2.95
CA GLU A 140 10.48 29.45 3.05
C GLU A 140 10.06 27.99 3.19
N ARG A 141 9.00 27.70 3.97
CA ARG A 141 8.42 26.36 4.08
C ARG A 141 7.97 25.84 2.72
N LEU A 142 7.16 26.63 2.01
CA LEU A 142 6.64 26.27 0.70
C LEU A 142 7.75 26.08 -0.34
N TYR A 143 8.77 26.93 -0.32
CA TYR A 143 9.92 26.81 -1.20
C TYR A 143 10.68 25.49 -0.96
N ASN A 144 11.01 25.19 0.28
CA ASN A 144 11.75 23.96 0.64
C ASN A 144 10.93 22.69 0.36
N TRP A 145 9.64 22.67 0.67
CA TRP A 145 8.78 21.52 0.35
C TRP A 145 8.61 21.34 -1.16
N SER A 146 8.50 22.42 -1.92
CA SER A 146 8.41 22.38 -3.38
C SER A 146 9.71 21.83 -3.98
N ILE A 147 10.88 22.31 -3.52
CA ILE A 147 12.19 21.80 -3.94
C ILE A 147 12.38 20.32 -3.57
N LEU A 148 11.75 19.83 -2.51
CA LEU A 148 11.78 18.40 -2.21
C LEU A 148 10.81 17.62 -3.13
N SER A 149 9.61 18.13 -3.34
CA SER A 149 8.52 17.41 -4.02
C SER A 149 8.72 17.30 -5.53
N PHE A 150 9.04 18.41 -6.21
CA PHE A 150 9.09 18.43 -7.69
C PHE A 150 10.21 17.54 -8.27
N PRO A 151 11.45 17.52 -7.73
CA PRO A 151 12.48 16.61 -8.19
C PRO A 151 12.14 15.15 -7.92
N LEU A 152 11.52 14.83 -6.77
CA LEU A 152 11.05 13.46 -6.49
C LEU A 152 9.99 13.03 -7.49
N LEU A 153 9.04 13.91 -7.84
CA LEU A 153 8.01 13.63 -8.85
C LEU A 153 8.65 13.38 -10.21
N PHE A 154 9.54 14.27 -10.65
CA PHE A 154 10.23 14.15 -11.92
C PHE A 154 11.04 12.86 -12.01
N LEU A 155 11.83 12.55 -10.99
CA LEU A 155 12.63 11.32 -10.94
C LEU A 155 11.75 10.07 -10.92
N GLY A 156 10.66 10.06 -10.15
CA GLY A 156 9.73 8.94 -10.08
C GLY A 156 9.02 8.68 -11.41
N LEU A 157 8.57 9.73 -12.10
CA LEU A 157 7.96 9.63 -13.42
C LEU A 157 8.99 9.23 -14.49
N PHE A 158 10.21 9.78 -14.42
CA PHE A 158 11.29 9.37 -15.30
C PHE A 158 11.56 7.87 -15.19
N LEU A 159 11.68 7.34 -13.96
CA LEU A 159 11.84 5.91 -13.73
C LEU A 159 10.66 5.08 -14.25
N ALA A 160 9.44 5.59 -14.12
CA ALA A 160 8.24 4.94 -14.65
C ALA A 160 8.28 4.81 -16.18
N VAL A 161 8.77 5.84 -16.88
CA VAL A 161 8.91 5.83 -18.34
C VAL A 161 10.08 4.96 -18.79
N THR A 162 11.19 4.93 -18.04
CA THR A 162 12.38 4.13 -18.40
C THR A 162 12.23 2.62 -18.13
N GLY A 163 11.10 2.18 -17.56
CA GLY A 163 10.78 0.75 -17.44
C GLY A 163 10.59 0.22 -16.02
N VAL A 164 10.58 1.07 -14.98
CA VAL A 164 10.21 0.66 -13.60
C VAL A 164 8.72 0.96 -13.37
N PRO A 165 7.79 0.02 -13.62
CA PRO A 165 6.36 0.30 -13.53
C PRO A 165 5.94 0.77 -12.13
N LEU A 166 4.89 1.59 -12.09
CA LEU A 166 4.24 2.03 -10.86
C LEU A 166 3.45 0.86 -10.25
N ASN A 167 4.13 0.00 -9.51
CA ASN A 167 3.54 -1.19 -8.92
C ASN A 167 3.37 -1.00 -7.41
N LYS A 168 2.10 -0.87 -7.00
CA LYS A 168 1.72 -0.72 -5.59
C LYS A 168 2.07 -1.96 -4.77
N SER A 169 1.79 -3.15 -5.28
CA SER A 169 1.95 -4.41 -4.53
C SER A 169 3.41 -4.75 -4.23
N LEU A 170 4.33 -4.34 -5.11
CA LEU A 170 5.78 -4.49 -4.88
C LEU A 170 6.40 -3.26 -4.21
N TYR A 171 5.59 -2.20 -4.04
CA TYR A 171 6.01 -0.87 -3.59
C TYR A 171 7.30 -0.41 -4.28
N THR A 172 7.30 -0.41 -5.62
CA THR A 172 8.50 -0.08 -6.43
C THR A 172 9.01 1.33 -6.13
N ILE A 173 10.31 1.58 -6.38
CA ILE A 173 10.91 2.89 -6.15
C ILE A 173 10.24 4.00 -6.97
N SER A 174 9.84 3.74 -8.22
CA SER A 174 9.07 4.72 -9.01
C SER A 174 7.74 5.06 -8.33
N TYR A 175 7.01 4.06 -7.83
CA TYR A 175 5.78 4.26 -7.07
C TYR A 175 6.02 5.04 -5.77
N LEU A 176 7.05 4.70 -5.01
CA LEU A 176 7.46 5.41 -3.79
C LEU A 176 7.76 6.89 -4.05
N LEU A 177 8.54 7.20 -5.08
CA LEU A 177 8.91 8.58 -5.40
C LEU A 177 7.70 9.40 -5.88
N VAL A 178 6.88 8.84 -6.76
CA VAL A 178 5.67 9.53 -7.25
C VAL A 178 4.66 9.76 -6.13
N THR A 179 4.40 8.77 -5.28
CA THR A 179 3.42 8.89 -4.19
C THR A 179 3.91 9.81 -3.08
N SER A 180 5.19 9.75 -2.69
CA SER A 180 5.75 10.68 -1.72
C SER A 180 5.78 12.12 -2.23
N ALA A 181 6.05 12.33 -3.52
CA ALA A 181 5.98 13.65 -4.13
C ALA A 181 4.54 14.17 -4.22
N ALA A 182 3.58 13.32 -4.61
CA ALA A 182 2.17 13.67 -4.62
C ALA A 182 1.69 14.06 -3.21
N ALA A 183 2.07 13.29 -2.19
CA ALA A 183 1.77 13.62 -0.79
C ALA A 183 2.39 14.96 -0.37
N GLY A 184 3.64 15.25 -0.76
CA GLY A 184 4.31 16.54 -0.52
C GLY A 184 3.60 17.73 -1.18
N ILE A 185 3.20 17.59 -2.44
CA ILE A 185 2.44 18.61 -3.17
C ILE A 185 1.06 18.82 -2.53
N THR A 186 0.34 17.74 -2.20
CA THR A 186 -0.94 17.84 -1.49
C THR A 186 -0.77 18.50 -0.14
N PHE A 187 0.31 18.21 0.58
CA PHE A 187 0.62 18.86 1.85
C PHE A 187 0.86 20.38 1.67
N CYS A 188 1.63 20.78 0.66
CA CYS A 188 1.79 22.20 0.31
C CYS A 188 0.45 22.88 0.00
N LEU A 189 -0.41 22.24 -0.80
CA LEU A 189 -1.73 22.78 -1.15
C LEU A 189 -2.61 22.94 0.09
N LEU A 190 -2.68 21.92 0.94
CA LEU A 190 -3.45 21.97 2.18
C LEU A 190 -2.92 23.06 3.13
N TYR A 191 -1.60 23.22 3.23
CA TYR A 191 -0.98 24.29 4.02
C TYR A 191 -1.38 25.68 3.52
N VAL A 192 -1.32 25.92 2.20
CA VAL A 192 -1.76 27.21 1.63
C VAL A 192 -3.24 27.45 1.91
N LEU A 193 -4.10 26.45 1.68
CA LEU A 193 -5.55 26.58 1.85
C LEU A 193 -5.94 26.85 3.32
N VAL A 194 -5.32 26.14 4.25
CA VAL A 194 -5.68 26.20 5.68
C VAL A 194 -4.96 27.34 6.38
N ASP A 195 -3.63 27.42 6.27
CA ASP A 195 -2.81 28.33 7.07
C ASP A 195 -2.65 29.72 6.44
N ILE A 196 -2.69 29.85 5.10
CA ILE A 196 -2.57 31.16 4.42
C ILE A 196 -3.94 31.73 4.04
N CYS A 197 -4.80 30.93 3.40
CA CYS A 197 -6.14 31.38 2.98
C CYS A 197 -7.18 31.34 4.11
N GLY A 198 -6.87 30.70 5.25
CA GLY A 198 -7.74 30.69 6.42
C GLY A 198 -9.00 29.84 6.30
N TRP A 199 -9.08 28.89 5.35
CA TRP A 199 -10.27 28.05 5.11
C TRP A 199 -10.45 26.90 6.11
N ARG A 200 -10.10 27.13 7.37
CA ARG A 200 -10.10 26.10 8.42
C ARG A 200 -11.47 25.46 8.65
N ARG A 201 -12.56 26.24 8.53
CA ARG A 201 -13.93 25.72 8.70
C ARG A 201 -14.31 24.65 7.68
N LEU A 202 -13.90 24.81 6.43
CA LEU A 202 -14.17 23.82 5.37
C LEU A 202 -13.35 22.54 5.59
N MET A 203 -12.14 22.67 6.13
CA MET A 203 -11.21 21.55 6.33
C MET A 203 -11.32 20.88 7.71
N PHE A 204 -12.31 21.25 8.53
CA PHE A 204 -12.48 20.69 9.88
C PHE A 204 -12.64 19.15 9.87
N VAL A 205 -13.36 18.60 8.88
CA VAL A 205 -13.53 17.15 8.73
C VAL A 205 -12.18 16.46 8.47
N LEU A 206 -11.34 17.06 7.62
CA LEU A 206 -10.00 16.52 7.33
C LEU A 206 -9.08 16.63 8.56
N GLU A 207 -9.17 17.73 9.32
CA GLU A 207 -8.43 17.90 10.58
C GLU A 207 -8.80 16.81 11.59
N TRP A 208 -10.10 16.50 11.74
CA TRP A 208 -10.59 15.45 12.61
C TRP A 208 -10.12 14.06 12.18
N MET A 209 -10.24 13.77 10.88
CA MET A 209 -9.79 12.51 10.30
C MET A 209 -8.28 12.31 10.52
N GLY A 210 -7.47 13.37 10.38
CA GLY A 210 -6.03 13.32 10.62
C GLY A 210 -5.66 13.01 12.08
N LYS A 211 -6.30 13.69 13.04
CA LYS A 211 -6.06 13.50 14.49
C LYS A 211 -6.42 12.11 15.00
N HIS A 212 -7.44 11.48 14.40
CA HIS A 212 -7.95 10.17 14.80
C HIS A 212 -7.66 9.04 13.80
N SER A 213 -6.68 9.22 12.92
CA SER A 213 -6.40 8.32 11.78
C SER A 213 -6.24 6.86 12.18
N LEU A 214 -5.45 6.55 13.21
CA LEU A 214 -5.21 5.18 13.68
C LEU A 214 -6.48 4.53 14.26
N GLY A 215 -7.28 5.29 15.02
CA GLY A 215 -8.56 4.81 15.56
C GLY A 215 -9.56 4.51 14.44
N ILE A 216 -9.67 5.40 13.45
CA ILE A 216 -10.53 5.23 12.28
C ILE A 216 -10.09 3.99 11.48
N PHE A 217 -8.79 3.81 11.27
CA PHE A 217 -8.22 2.66 10.58
C PHE A 217 -8.64 1.33 11.23
N ILE A 218 -8.45 1.19 12.55
CA ILE A 218 -8.84 -0.01 13.29
C ILE A 218 -10.35 -0.23 13.22
N LEU A 219 -11.15 0.82 13.46
CA LEU A 219 -12.61 0.72 13.46
C LEU A 219 -13.17 0.20 12.13
N ILE A 220 -12.63 0.68 11.02
CA ILE A 220 -13.11 0.33 9.68
C ILE A 220 -12.52 -0.99 9.22
N ILE A 221 -11.19 -1.13 9.19
CA ILE A 221 -10.52 -2.27 8.54
C ILE A 221 -10.69 -3.55 9.34
N SER A 222 -10.67 -3.48 10.67
CA SER A 222 -10.90 -4.65 11.51
C SER A 222 -12.40 -5.02 11.62
N ASN A 223 -13.28 -4.40 10.82
CA ASN A 223 -14.74 -4.57 10.85
C ASN A 223 -15.36 -4.34 12.24
N VAL A 224 -14.64 -3.72 13.18
CA VAL A 224 -15.12 -3.50 14.55
C VAL A 224 -16.37 -2.63 14.51
N ALA A 225 -16.40 -1.60 13.65
CA ALA A 225 -17.59 -0.79 13.46
C ALA A 225 -18.79 -1.62 12.98
N VAL A 226 -18.59 -2.54 12.04
CA VAL A 226 -19.65 -3.43 11.53
C VAL A 226 -20.15 -4.35 12.63
N ILE A 227 -19.24 -4.96 13.39
CA ILE A 227 -19.57 -5.84 14.51
C ILE A 227 -20.34 -5.08 15.59
N LEU A 228 -19.96 -3.85 15.94
CA LEU A 228 -20.68 -3.04 16.93
C LEU A 228 -22.10 -2.68 16.46
N ILE A 229 -22.25 -2.30 15.18
CA ILE A 229 -23.56 -1.96 14.62
C ILE A 229 -24.46 -3.19 14.50
N GLN A 230 -23.91 -4.35 14.13
CA GLN A 230 -24.65 -5.62 14.08
C GLN A 230 -24.94 -6.19 15.47
N GLY A 231 -24.03 -6.00 16.41
CA GLY A 231 -24.13 -6.48 17.79
C GLY A 231 -25.17 -5.74 18.61
N PHE A 232 -25.53 -4.52 18.21
CA PHE A 232 -26.66 -3.81 18.80
C PHE A 232 -27.98 -4.32 18.18
N TYR A 233 -28.64 -5.21 18.90
CA TYR A 233 -29.95 -5.76 18.53
C TYR A 233 -30.99 -5.48 19.62
N TRP A 234 -32.25 -5.33 19.22
CA TRP A 234 -33.34 -5.09 20.16
C TRP A 234 -34.10 -6.38 20.46
N ARG A 235 -33.92 -6.90 21.69
CA ARG A 235 -34.60 -8.07 22.28
C ARG A 235 -34.27 -9.42 21.63
N ASP A 236 -34.25 -9.48 20.31
CA ASP A 236 -33.93 -10.66 19.50
C ASP A 236 -32.76 -10.39 18.54
N PRO A 237 -31.82 -11.33 18.36
CA PRO A 237 -30.65 -11.17 17.49
C PRO A 237 -31.03 -10.98 16.00
N HIS A 238 -32.27 -11.34 15.62
CA HIS A 238 -32.80 -11.11 14.27
C HIS A 238 -33.19 -9.66 13.99
N ASN A 239 -33.34 -8.82 15.02
CA ASN A 239 -33.71 -7.41 14.96
C ASN A 239 -32.48 -6.51 15.17
N ASN A 240 -31.44 -6.71 14.36
CA ASN A 240 -30.27 -5.84 14.38
C ASN A 240 -30.53 -4.51 13.63
N ILE A 241 -29.78 -3.47 13.98
CA ILE A 241 -29.90 -2.13 13.36
C ILE A 241 -29.71 -2.20 11.85
N VAL A 242 -28.77 -3.02 11.36
CA VAL A 242 -28.47 -3.15 9.93
C VAL A 242 -29.69 -3.62 9.15
N ARG A 243 -30.36 -4.68 9.62
CA ARG A 243 -31.56 -5.23 8.98
C ARG A 243 -32.70 -4.23 9.05
N TRP A 244 -32.87 -3.52 10.16
CA TRP A 244 -33.86 -2.45 10.26
C TRP A 244 -33.65 -1.34 9.22
N ILE A 245 -32.40 -0.89 9.01
CA ILE A 245 -32.06 0.10 7.98
C ILE A 245 -32.33 -0.45 6.57
N VAL A 246 -31.87 -1.67 6.29
CA VAL A 246 -32.06 -2.32 4.98
C VAL A 246 -33.55 -2.50 4.66
N THR A 247 -34.35 -3.00 5.60
CA THR A 247 -35.80 -3.15 5.40
C THR A 247 -36.50 -1.81 5.18
N ARG A 248 -36.01 -0.70 5.75
CA ARG A 248 -36.58 0.64 5.55
C ARG A 248 -36.19 1.32 4.24
N TYR A 249 -34.97 1.11 3.74
CA TYR A 249 -34.41 1.86 2.61
C TYR A 249 -34.26 1.05 1.31
N VAL A 250 -34.13 -0.27 1.39
CA VAL A 250 -33.91 -1.14 0.21
C VAL A 250 -35.21 -1.80 -0.27
N HIS A 251 -36.19 -2.00 0.62
CA HIS A 251 -37.50 -2.57 0.29
C HIS A 251 -38.62 -1.53 0.15
N LYS A 252 -38.27 -0.31 -0.28
CA LYS A 252 -39.24 0.72 -0.66
C LYS A 252 -39.15 1.01 -2.15
#